data_AF-K1UEQ9-F1
#
_entry.id   AF-K1UEQ9-F1
#
_cell.length_a   1.000
_cell.length_b   1.000
_cell.length_c   1.000
_cell.angle_alpha   90.00
_cell.angle_beta   90.00
_cell.angle_gamma   90.00
#
_symmetry.space_group_name_H-M   'P 1'
#
loop_
_entity.id
_entity.type
_entity.pdbx_description
1 polymer ?
#
loop_
_entity_poly.entity_id
_entity_poly.type
_entity_poly.pdbx_seq_one_letter_code
_entity_poly.pdbx_strand_id
1 'polypeptide(L)'
;MTAPALREIYNEIERLRREPMPEEELSLVKNIMTGEVMRILDGPFGIADVTIENLLCGTNNGVIEENIRRIQAITPAEVQRLAVKYLRREDLITAVVGAVDPFTKL
;
A
#
# COMPACT_ATOMS: atom_id res chain seq x y z
N MET A 1 -19.82 9.75 -12.94
CA MET A 1 -18.35 9.87 -13.04
C MET A 1 -17.61 8.85 -12.18
N THR A 2 -18.20 8.36 -11.09
CA THR A 2 -17.59 7.38 -10.17
C THR A 2 -17.47 5.96 -10.75
N ALA A 3 -18.47 5.50 -11.52
CA ALA A 3 -18.48 4.14 -12.07
C ALA A 3 -17.29 3.82 -13.00
N PRO A 4 -16.87 4.68 -13.95
CA PRO A 4 -15.66 4.45 -14.75
C PRO A 4 -14.39 4.34 -13.90
N ALA A 5 -14.22 5.21 -12.90
CA ALA A 5 -13.04 5.19 -12.03
C ALA A 5 -12.98 3.91 -11.20
N LEU A 6 -14.12 3.47 -10.62
CA LEU A 6 -14.19 2.21 -9.90
C LEU A 6 -13.85 1.02 -10.79
N ARG A 7 -14.36 1.01 -12.03
CA ARG A 7 -14.03 -0.05 -13.00
C ARG A 7 -12.52 -0.14 -13.25
N GLU A 8 -11.86 0.98 -13.47
CA GLU A 8 -10.40 0.97 -13.71
C GLU A 8 -9.61 0.57 -12.45
N ILE A 9 -10.03 0.98 -11.25
CA ILE A 9 -9.41 0.50 -10.00
C ILE A 9 -9.49 -1.03 -9.91
N TYR A 10 -10.64 -1.62 -10.20
CA TYR A 10 -10.79 -3.08 -10.21
C TYR A 10 -9.95 -3.75 -11.31
N ASN A 11 -9.84 -3.13 -12.49
CA ASN A 11 -9.00 -3.64 -13.57
C ASN A 11 -7.51 -3.66 -13.17
N GLU A 12 -7.02 -2.60 -12.54
CA GLU A 12 -5.63 -2.52 -12.07
C GLU A 12 -5.33 -3.52 -10.95
N ILE A 13 -6.27 -3.69 -10.01
CA ILE A 13 -6.16 -4.73 -8.97
C ILE A 13 -6.07 -6.11 -9.64
N GLU A 14 -6.92 -6.40 -10.61
CA GLU A 14 -6.88 -7.68 -11.34
C GLU A 14 -5.61 -7.85 -12.16
N ARG A 15 -5.07 -6.78 -12.76
CA ARG A 15 -3.77 -6.81 -13.46
C ARG A 15 -2.66 -7.19 -12.50
N LEU A 16 -2.56 -6.50 -11.35
CA LEU A 16 -1.54 -6.76 -10.33
C LEU A 16 -1.63 -8.19 -9.74
N ARG A 17 -2.80 -8.82 -9.77
CA ARG A 17 -3.00 -10.22 -9.39
C ARG A 17 -2.53 -11.21 -10.47
N ARG A 18 -2.66 -10.85 -11.75
CA ARG A 18 -2.45 -11.77 -12.89
C ARG A 18 -1.04 -11.74 -13.47
N GLU A 19 -0.39 -10.58 -13.43
CA GLU A 19 0.95 -10.40 -13.98
C GLU A 19 1.85 -9.67 -12.99
N PRO A 20 3.15 -10.03 -12.92
CA PRO A 20 4.12 -9.25 -12.16
C PRO A 20 4.21 -7.82 -12.70
N MET A 21 4.34 -6.85 -11.79
CA MET A 21 4.61 -5.47 -12.18
C MET A 21 6.03 -5.31 -12.76
N PRO A 22 6.29 -4.28 -13.57
CA PRO A 22 7.64 -3.96 -14.05
C PRO A 22 8.63 -3.71 -12.91
N GLU A 23 9.89 -4.11 -13.11
CA GLU A 23 10.97 -3.92 -12.11
C GLU A 23 11.29 -2.43 -11.90
N GLU A 24 11.19 -1.62 -12.95
CA GLU A 24 11.42 -0.17 -12.88
C GLU A 24 10.35 0.52 -12.03
N GLU A 25 9.09 0.09 -12.18
CA GLU A 25 7.98 0.60 -11.37
C GLU A 25 8.15 0.20 -9.90
N LEU A 26 8.50 -1.07 -9.64
CA LEU A 26 8.78 -1.51 -8.27
C LEU A 26 9.97 -0.73 -7.66
N SER A 27 11.03 -0.49 -8.44
CA SER A 27 12.19 0.28 -8.00
C SER A 27 11.81 1.71 -7.63
N LEU A 28 10.95 2.36 -8.42
CA LEU A 28 10.42 3.68 -8.11
C LEU A 28 9.64 3.67 -6.78
N VAL A 29 8.73 2.71 -6.61
CA VAL A 29 7.92 2.58 -5.39
C VAL A 29 8.79 2.34 -4.16
N LYS A 30 9.80 1.45 -4.24
CA LYS A 30 10.77 1.21 -3.17
C LYS A 30 11.49 2.49 -2.72
N ASN A 31 11.89 3.32 -3.68
CA ASN A 31 12.56 4.59 -3.40
C ASN A 31 11.61 5.60 -2.75
N ILE A 32 10.37 5.71 -3.23
CA ILE A 32 9.35 6.57 -2.63
C ILE A 32 9.10 6.15 -1.17
N MET A 33 8.85 4.86 -0.91
CA MET A 33 8.58 4.37 0.44
C MET A 33 9.77 4.57 1.38
N THR A 34 11.00 4.35 0.89
CA THR A 34 12.21 4.56 1.69
C THR A 34 12.42 6.04 2.01
N GLY A 35 12.21 6.92 1.04
CA GLY A 35 12.28 8.38 1.24
C GLY A 35 11.20 8.89 2.21
N GLU A 36 10.01 8.29 2.16
CA GLU A 36 8.92 8.64 3.08
C GLU A 36 9.26 8.30 4.54
N VAL A 37 9.89 7.15 4.79
CA VAL A 37 10.38 6.80 6.13
C VAL A 37 11.39 7.84 6.64
N MET A 38 12.31 8.29 5.78
CA MET A 38 13.27 9.34 6.15
C MET A 38 12.58 10.66 6.47
N ARG A 39 11.55 11.03 5.70
CA ARG A 39 10.77 12.25 5.92
C ARG A 39 9.97 12.21 7.22
N ILE A 40 9.39 11.07 7.57
CA ILE A 40 8.64 10.89 8.84
C ILE A 40 9.56 11.07 10.05
N LEU A 41 10.81 10.60 9.93
CA LEU A 41 11.81 10.66 11.00
C LEU A 41 12.63 11.97 10.99
N ASP A 42 12.22 12.98 10.21
CA ASP A 42 12.93 14.25 10.15
C ASP A 42 12.63 15.10 11.39
N GLY A 43 13.63 15.22 12.26
CA GLY A 43 13.57 16.02 13.47
C GLY A 43 13.08 15.28 14.73
N PRO A 44 13.23 15.91 15.90
CA PRO A 44 13.01 15.26 17.19
C PRO A 44 11.54 14.86 17.43
N PHE A 45 10.57 15.60 16.87
CA PHE A 45 9.16 15.29 17.05
C PHE A 45 8.72 14.07 16.24
N GLY A 46 9.16 13.94 14.98
CA GLY A 46 8.87 12.77 14.16
C GLY A 46 9.48 11.49 14.75
N ILE A 47 10.71 11.58 15.28
CA ILE A 47 11.35 10.47 16.00
C ILE A 47 10.56 10.09 17.26
N ALA A 48 10.08 11.08 18.02
CA ALA A 48 9.30 10.83 19.23
C ALA A 48 7.96 10.14 18.91
N ASP A 49 7.24 10.61 17.89
CA ASP A 49 5.95 10.05 17.47
C ASP A 49 6.09 8.58 17.06
N VAL A 50 7.07 8.27 16.19
CA VAL A 50 7.34 6.88 15.78
C VAL A 50 7.79 6.00 16.96
N THR A 51 8.57 6.56 17.89
CA THR A 51 9.00 5.81 19.09
C THR A 51 7.81 5.48 19.99
N ILE A 52 6.89 6.42 20.18
CA ILE A 52 5.66 6.21 20.95
C ILE A 52 4.80 5.16 20.25
N GLU A 53 4.61 5.25 18.94
CA GLU A 53 3.85 4.27 18.17
C GLU A 53 4.43 2.86 18.29
N ASN A 54 5.75 2.71 18.10
CA ASN A 54 6.42 1.42 18.26
C ASN A 54 6.22 0.83 19.66
N LEU A 55 6.38 1.66 20.70
CA LEU A 55 6.16 1.22 22.08
C LEU A 55 4.71 0.77 22.31
N LEU A 56 3.73 1.50 21.80
CA LEU A 56 2.31 1.15 21.90
C LEU A 56 1.97 -0.14 21.12
N CYS A 57 2.65 -0.40 20.01
CA CYS A 57 2.55 -1.63 19.24
C CYS A 57 3.36 -2.79 19.82
N GLY A 58 4.07 -2.59 20.95
CA GLY A 58 4.88 -3.63 21.60
C GLY A 58 6.18 -3.97 20.85
N THR A 59 6.67 -3.05 20.03
CA THR A 59 7.91 -3.19 19.26
C THR A 59 8.98 -2.18 19.73
N ASN A 60 10.19 -2.30 19.18
CA ASN A 60 11.25 -1.32 19.37
C ASN A 60 11.58 -0.62 18.04
N ASN A 61 12.38 0.44 18.09
CA ASN A 61 12.72 1.24 16.91
C ASN A 61 13.53 0.47 15.84
N GLY A 62 14.06 -0.71 16.14
CA GLY A 62 14.70 -1.58 15.15
C GLY A 62 13.75 -2.06 14.05
N VAL A 63 12.43 -2.01 14.28
CA VAL A 63 11.41 -2.34 13.27
C VAL A 63 11.50 -1.42 12.04
N ILE A 64 12.00 -0.19 12.20
CA ILE A 64 12.18 0.77 11.11
C ILE A 64 13.19 0.23 10.10
N GLU A 65 14.37 -0.17 10.56
CA GLU A 65 15.39 -0.74 9.69
C GLU A 65 14.94 -2.08 9.08
N GLU A 66 14.23 -2.90 9.85
CA GLU A 66 13.70 -4.16 9.35
C GLU A 66 12.70 -3.93 8.21
N ASN A 67 11.82 -2.94 8.34
CA ASN A 67 10.86 -2.58 7.30
C ASN A 67 11.57 -2.06 6.05
N ILE A 68 12.61 -1.23 6.18
CA ILE A 68 13.42 -0.79 5.03
C ILE A 68 14.06 -2.00 4.33
N ARG A 69 14.66 -2.94 5.09
CA ARG A 69 15.23 -4.17 4.51
C ARG A 69 14.18 -4.99 3.76
N ARG A 70 12.98 -5.14 4.33
CA ARG A 70 11.86 -5.86 3.68
C ARG A 70 11.39 -5.16 2.41
N ILE A 71 11.25 -3.83 2.43
CA ILE A 71 10.89 -3.02 1.24
C ILE A 71 11.94 -3.22 0.14
N GLN A 72 13.22 -3.19 0.47
CA GLN A 72 14.28 -3.35 -0.53
C GLN A 72 14.35 -4.78 -1.10
N ALA A 73 14.06 -5.79 -0.27
CA ALA A 73 14.13 -7.19 -0.66
C ALA A 73 12.92 -7.70 -1.47
N ILE A 74 11.76 -7.05 -1.37
CA ILE A 74 10.54 -7.53 -2.04
C ILE A 74 10.72 -7.57 -3.56
N THR A 75 10.17 -8.58 -4.22
CA THR A 75 10.24 -8.75 -5.69
C THR A 75 8.86 -8.58 -6.35
N PRO A 76 8.77 -8.35 -7.67
CA PRO A 76 7.46 -8.25 -8.34
C PRO A 76 6.61 -9.52 -8.19
N ALA A 77 7.24 -10.70 -8.20
CA ALA A 77 6.55 -11.96 -7.97
C ALA A 77 5.96 -12.06 -6.56
N GLU A 78 6.64 -11.51 -5.55
CA GLU A 78 6.12 -11.45 -4.20
C GLU A 78 4.98 -10.44 -4.06
N VAL A 79 5.07 -9.28 -4.72
CA VAL A 79 3.98 -8.30 -4.79
C VAL A 79 2.75 -8.96 -5.43
N GLN A 80 2.91 -9.65 -6.56
CA GLN A 80 1.82 -10.38 -7.22
C GLN A 80 1.21 -11.43 -6.27
N ARG A 81 2.03 -12.24 -5.61
CA ARG A 81 1.57 -13.24 -4.63
C ARG A 81 0.75 -12.60 -3.51
N LEU A 82 1.19 -11.44 -3.00
CA LEU A 82 0.46 -10.69 -1.97
C LEU A 82 -0.84 -10.09 -2.52
N ALA A 83 -0.85 -9.59 -3.75
CA ALA A 83 -2.05 -9.12 -4.43
C ALA A 83 -3.07 -10.25 -4.59
N VAL A 84 -2.64 -11.45 -5.00
CA VAL A 84 -3.53 -12.63 -5.07
C VAL A 84 -4.12 -12.98 -3.70
N LYS A 85 -3.31 -12.87 -2.64
CA LYS A 85 -3.70 -13.20 -1.27
C LYS A 85 -4.68 -12.18 -0.66
N TYR A 86 -4.42 -10.90 -0.81
CA TYR A 86 -5.10 -9.85 -0.03
C TYR A 86 -6.05 -8.96 -0.84
N LEU A 87 -5.94 -8.92 -2.17
CA LEU A 87 -6.81 -8.09 -3.02
C LEU A 87 -7.90 -8.91 -3.71
N ARG A 88 -8.50 -9.84 -2.98
CA ARG A 88 -9.60 -10.67 -3.50
C ARG A 88 -10.86 -9.82 -3.60
N ARG A 89 -11.55 -9.86 -4.73
CA ARG A 89 -12.68 -8.98 -5.03
C ARG A 89 -13.81 -9.12 -4.00
N GLU A 90 -14.02 -10.33 -3.51
CA GLU A 90 -14.99 -10.67 -2.48
C GLU A 90 -14.69 -10.04 -1.11
N ASP A 91 -13.44 -9.67 -0.84
CA ASP A 91 -13.00 -9.10 0.43
C ASP A 91 -12.92 -7.55 0.39
N LEU A 92 -13.10 -6.95 -0.80
CA LEU A 92 -13.00 -5.50 -0.99
C LEU A 92 -14.30 -4.77 -0.61
N ILE A 93 -14.18 -3.74 0.23
CA ILE A 93 -15.29 -2.85 0.60
C ILE A 93 -15.19 -1.56 -0.22
N THR A 94 -16.24 -1.21 -0.95
CA THR A 94 -16.33 0.06 -1.69
C THR A 94 -17.21 1.05 -0.94
N ALA A 95 -16.64 2.19 -0.55
CA ALA A 95 -17.39 3.33 -0.02
C ALA A 95 -17.37 4.48 -1.03
N VAL A 96 -18.54 4.93 -1.48
CA VAL A 96 -18.70 6.06 -2.42
C VAL A 96 -19.36 7.22 -1.68
N VAL A 97 -18.74 8.39 -1.72
CA VAL A 97 -19.27 9.62 -1.10
C VAL A 97 -19.75 10.56 -2.21
N GLY A 98 -21.01 11.00 -2.12
CA GLY A 98 -21.65 11.90 -3.09
C GLY A 98 -23.03 11.41 -3.52
N ALA A 99 -23.62 12.07 -4.53
CA ALA A 99 -24.89 11.64 -5.10
C ALA A 99 -24.71 10.31 -5.85
N VAL A 100 -25.13 9.21 -5.22
CA VAL A 100 -25.22 7.90 -5.86
C VAL A 100 -26.63 7.77 -6.39
N ASP A 101 -26.77 7.51 -7.70
CA ASP A 101 -28.08 7.15 -8.25
C ASP A 101 -28.53 5.83 -7.61
N PRO A 102 -29.67 5.79 -6.88
CA PRO A 102 -30.13 4.61 -6.16
C PRO A 102 -30.42 3.40 -7.06
N PHE A 103 -30.46 3.57 -8.38
CA PHE A 103 -30.69 2.49 -9.35
C PHE A 103 -29.42 1.99 -10.04
N THR A 104 -28.26 2.63 -9.82
CA THR A 104 -26.99 2.11 -10.32
C THR A 104 -26.49 1.03 -9.37
N LYS A 105 -26.65 -0.25 -9.75
CA LYS A 105 -25.90 -1.33 -9.10
C LYS A 105 -24.41 -1.11 -9.38
N LEU A 106 -23.65 -0.82 -8.32
CA LEU A 106 -22.19 -0.84 -8.31
C LEU A 106 -21.67 -2.27 -8.46
#